data_AF-A0AAC9RNJ9-F1
#
_entry.id   AF-A0AAC9RNJ9-F1
#
_cell.length_a   1.000
_cell.length_b   1.000
_cell.length_c   1.000
_cell.angle_alpha   90.00
_cell.angle_beta   90.00
_cell.angle_gamma   90.00
#
_symmetry.space_group_name_H-M   'P 1'
#
loop_
_entity.id
_entity.type
_entity.pdbx_description
1 polymer ?
#
loop_
_entity_poly.entity_id
_entity_poly.type
_entity_poly.pdbx_seq_one_letter_code
_entity_poly.pdbx_strand_id
1 'polypeptide(L)'
;MGKEYTSTIDNKKENKISSVDSGYEKIFNNAWNTNNTNIEVSIIIPSHNRYPLNLFSLYSLEKQAYDTTKMEVIFLDDASTDESYLIVEKYKPSFPFCYIYCKKNLGRAKIRNKGIEMARGKIIIFLDAEMIVEEDFVMNHDKHHEGNDKLVVTGAFHSKNVYTCFFPKFDAMQAATLRKLAKVDEELYIKCNYYRKITKNKSLQESSPFILFNKTEIQEKRYKLLVAKNYDFANEVLAIYGDQLKGFYFPWMAFLTGNVSVKKEFIEAVGGFDNEFIGYGYEDWELGYRLYKNGAKFITNKSVTTYHQEHPISRDKWNEAVVNYYLFVKKHPDVDVLVLGLELARIMDLQSMNSVLLEYKYLEEKYPNEFENFKKGFLKILETVAILLRYDIRHKFLFEASGINKHEKAGIFSDIQSMKKIDKFRQLTELFEHQLSQERNNIFKNIG
;
A
#
# COMPACT_ATOMS: atom_id res chain seq x y z
N MET A 1 -27.61 -16.84 18.27
CA MET A 1 -28.73 -15.99 18.74
C MET A 1 -28.37 -14.54 18.42
N GLY A 2 -28.90 -14.03 17.32
CA GLY A 2 -28.65 -12.65 16.88
C GLY A 2 -29.38 -11.67 17.80
N LYS A 3 -28.69 -10.61 18.20
CA LYS A 3 -29.33 -9.44 18.81
C LYS A 3 -29.58 -8.43 17.71
N GLU A 4 -30.83 -8.31 17.30
CA GLU A 4 -31.34 -7.13 16.60
C GLU A 4 -31.20 -5.94 17.56
N TYR A 5 -30.32 -5.00 17.22
CA TYR A 5 -30.24 -3.71 17.89
C TYR A 5 -31.14 -2.73 17.13
N THR A 6 -32.39 -2.63 17.55
CA THR A 6 -33.26 -1.51 17.21
C THR A 6 -32.90 -0.33 18.12
N SER A 7 -32.10 0.62 17.63
CA SER A 7 -31.81 1.85 18.36
C SER A 7 -32.94 2.86 18.17
N THR A 8 -33.63 3.18 19.26
CA THR A 8 -34.38 4.44 19.43
C THR A 8 -33.38 5.60 19.38
N ILE A 9 -33.29 6.26 18.22
CA ILE A 9 -32.57 7.53 18.06
C ILE A 9 -33.62 8.63 17.98
N ASP A 10 -33.69 9.42 19.03
CA ASP A 10 -34.57 10.57 19.15
C ASP A 10 -34.23 11.68 18.13
N ASN A 11 -35.29 12.26 17.57
CA ASN A 11 -35.30 13.30 16.56
C ASN A 11 -34.70 14.64 17.05
N LYS A 12 -33.46 14.95 16.69
CA LYS A 12 -33.00 16.35 16.52
C LYS A 12 -32.07 16.50 15.30
N LYS A 13 -32.66 16.99 14.21
CA LYS A 13 -32.07 17.66 13.03
C LYS A 13 -30.55 17.56 12.84
N GLU A 14 -30.07 16.42 12.36
CA GLU A 14 -28.95 16.37 11.42
C GLU A 14 -29.54 15.94 10.07
N ASN A 15 -29.13 16.56 8.96
CA ASN A 15 -29.64 16.26 7.62
C ASN A 15 -29.18 14.85 7.18
N LYS A 16 -29.84 13.80 7.71
CA LYS A 16 -29.75 12.42 7.22
C LYS A 16 -30.44 12.35 5.86
N ILE A 17 -29.67 12.35 4.79
CA ILE A 17 -30.17 11.87 3.49
C ILE A 17 -29.95 10.36 3.49
N SER A 18 -30.90 9.61 4.05
CA SER A 18 -30.99 8.17 3.81
C SER A 18 -31.58 7.96 2.41
N SER A 19 -30.74 7.81 1.39
CA SER A 19 -31.22 7.27 0.11
C SER A 19 -31.53 5.80 0.32
N VAL A 20 -32.83 5.48 0.34
CA VAL A 20 -33.33 4.10 0.26
C VAL A 20 -32.78 3.47 -1.03
N ASP A 21 -32.27 2.24 -0.91
CA ASP A 21 -31.81 1.33 -1.99
C ASP A 21 -30.32 1.32 -2.42
N SER A 22 -29.42 2.13 -1.85
CA SER A 22 -28.02 2.22 -2.33
C SER A 22 -27.00 1.25 -1.71
N GLY A 23 -27.38 0.38 -0.77
CA GLY A 23 -26.45 -0.56 -0.10
C GLY A 23 -25.46 0.07 0.90
N TYR A 24 -25.50 1.39 1.06
CA TYR A 24 -24.69 2.17 2.01
C TYR A 24 -25.50 3.33 2.60
N GLU A 25 -25.05 3.87 3.73
CA GLU A 25 -25.61 5.04 4.41
C GLU A 25 -24.61 6.20 4.35
N LYS A 26 -25.11 7.44 4.20
CA LYS A 26 -24.31 8.66 4.08
C LYS A 26 -24.69 9.63 5.18
N ILE A 27 -23.69 10.19 5.84
CA ILE A 27 -23.86 11.23 6.87
C ILE A 27 -22.90 12.36 6.54
N PHE A 28 -23.44 13.58 6.52
CA PHE A 28 -22.70 14.79 6.23
C PHE A 28 -22.73 15.73 7.43
N ASN A 29 -21.63 16.42 7.70
CA ASN A 29 -21.65 17.51 8.68
C ASN A 29 -22.19 18.81 8.08
N ASN A 30 -22.40 19.83 8.91
CA ASN A 30 -22.94 21.13 8.47
C ASN A 30 -22.03 21.88 7.49
N ALA A 31 -20.72 21.58 7.47
CA ALA A 31 -19.79 22.19 6.54
C ALA A 31 -19.87 21.59 5.12
N TRP A 32 -20.49 20.42 4.95
CA TRP A 32 -20.66 19.79 3.65
C TRP A 32 -21.77 20.47 2.84
N ASN A 33 -21.37 21.43 2.02
CA ASN A 33 -22.24 22.09 1.05
C ASN A 33 -22.03 21.51 -0.36
N THR A 34 -23.04 20.83 -0.89
CA THR A 34 -22.99 20.22 -2.24
C THR A 34 -22.86 21.25 -3.37
N ASN A 35 -23.22 22.51 -3.11
CA ASN A 35 -23.09 23.60 -4.07
C ASN A 35 -21.71 24.29 -3.97
N ASN A 36 -20.86 23.92 -3.01
CA ASN A 36 -19.50 24.45 -2.92
C ASN A 36 -18.64 23.82 -4.03
N THR A 37 -18.35 24.60 -5.06
CA THR A 37 -17.49 24.22 -6.19
C THR A 37 -16.01 24.54 -5.96
N ASN A 38 -15.66 25.11 -4.81
CA ASN A 38 -14.31 25.57 -4.49
C ASN A 38 -13.45 24.53 -3.73
N ILE A 39 -13.87 23.26 -3.72
CA ILE A 39 -13.06 22.18 -3.13
C ILE A 39 -11.89 21.90 -4.06
N GLU A 40 -10.67 22.03 -3.55
CA GLU A 40 -9.41 21.79 -4.25
C GLU A 40 -8.87 20.40 -3.95
N VAL A 41 -9.00 19.94 -2.70
CA VAL A 41 -8.45 18.65 -2.22
C VAL A 41 -9.53 17.77 -1.60
N SER A 42 -9.59 16.50 -2.02
CA SER A 42 -10.40 15.46 -1.37
C SER A 42 -9.50 14.41 -0.75
N ILE A 43 -9.68 14.17 0.56
CA ILE A 43 -8.98 13.12 1.29
C ILE A 43 -9.89 11.90 1.40
N ILE A 44 -9.48 10.77 0.83
CA ILE A 44 -10.24 9.52 0.82
C ILE A 44 -9.65 8.58 1.86
N ILE A 45 -10.45 8.23 2.87
CA ILE A 45 -10.02 7.39 4.01
C ILE A 45 -10.89 6.13 4.07
N PRO A 46 -10.46 5.00 3.48
CA PRO A 46 -11.12 3.71 3.67
C PRO A 46 -10.79 3.13 5.04
N SER A 47 -11.80 2.59 5.72
CA SER A 47 -11.68 2.01 7.06
C SER A 47 -12.47 0.71 7.15
N HIS A 48 -11.87 -0.32 7.74
CA HIS A 48 -12.57 -1.54 8.14
C HIS A 48 -11.95 -2.08 9.43
N ASN A 49 -12.72 -2.06 10.52
CA ASN A 49 -12.28 -2.56 11.83
C ASN A 49 -10.96 -1.92 12.31
N ARG A 50 -10.94 -0.60 12.39
CA ARG A 50 -9.76 0.22 12.73
C ARG A 50 -9.93 1.10 13.95
N TYR A 51 -11.02 0.97 14.70
CA TYR A 51 -11.21 1.78 15.89
C TYR A 51 -10.21 1.38 17.00
N PRO A 52 -9.60 2.34 17.73
CA PRO A 52 -9.74 3.80 17.63
C PRO A 52 -8.69 4.49 16.74
N LEU A 53 -7.86 3.74 15.99
CA LEU A 53 -6.79 4.30 15.16
C LEU A 53 -7.34 5.27 14.11
N ASN A 54 -8.47 4.91 13.50
CA ASN A 54 -9.21 5.76 12.56
C ASN A 54 -9.63 7.10 13.14
N LEU A 55 -10.05 7.13 14.41
CA LEU A 55 -10.38 8.35 15.10
C LEU A 55 -9.14 9.23 15.34
N PHE A 56 -7.97 8.64 15.65
CA PHE A 56 -6.73 9.40 15.79
C PHE A 56 -6.24 9.99 14.47
N SER A 57 -6.37 9.25 13.37
CA SER A 57 -6.09 9.74 12.02
C SER A 57 -6.96 10.95 11.68
N LEU A 58 -8.26 10.86 11.97
CA LEU A 58 -9.20 11.97 11.81
C LEU A 58 -8.87 13.19 12.69
N TYR A 59 -8.46 12.99 13.95
CA TYR A 59 -8.03 14.11 14.81
C TYR A 59 -6.80 14.85 14.30
N SER A 60 -5.90 14.16 13.59
CA SER A 60 -4.69 14.77 13.01
C SER A 60 -4.98 15.74 11.85
N LEU A 61 -6.17 15.62 11.24
CA LEU A 61 -6.60 16.52 10.16
C LEU A 61 -7.24 17.83 10.65
N GLU A 62 -7.53 17.97 11.95
CA GLU A 62 -8.25 19.16 12.46
C GLU A 62 -7.41 20.45 12.47
N LYS A 63 -6.08 20.34 12.45
CA LYS A 63 -5.15 21.48 12.57
C LYS A 63 -4.31 21.69 11.30
N GLN A 64 -4.85 21.36 10.13
CA GLN A 64 -4.12 21.56 8.88
C GLN A 64 -3.83 23.05 8.62
N ALA A 65 -2.59 23.36 8.25
CA ALA A 65 -2.11 24.66 7.77
C ALA A 65 -2.54 24.88 6.31
N TYR A 66 -3.83 24.71 6.05
CA TYR A 66 -4.48 24.81 4.75
C TYR A 66 -5.85 25.47 4.91
N ASP A 67 -6.40 26.06 3.84
CA ASP A 67 -7.76 26.59 3.87
C ASP A 67 -8.75 25.43 4.00
N THR A 68 -9.24 25.22 5.21
CA THR A 68 -10.14 24.10 5.54
C THR A 68 -11.48 24.16 4.81
N THR A 69 -11.84 25.31 4.22
CA THR A 69 -13.04 25.45 3.37
C THR A 69 -12.87 24.90 1.96
N LYS A 70 -11.61 24.65 1.55
CA LYS A 70 -11.21 24.13 0.24
C LYS A 70 -10.79 22.66 0.27
N MET A 71 -10.75 22.03 1.43
CA MET A 71 -10.55 20.58 1.54
C MET A 71 -11.83 19.88 1.99
N GLU A 72 -11.90 18.59 1.70
CA GLU A 72 -12.90 17.71 2.28
C GLU A 72 -12.30 16.37 2.69
N VAL A 73 -13.00 15.68 3.58
CA VAL A 73 -12.66 14.31 4.00
C VAL A 73 -13.85 13.40 3.74
N ILE A 74 -13.59 12.33 3.00
CA ILE A 74 -14.53 11.26 2.69
C ILE A 74 -14.06 10.01 3.43
N PHE A 75 -14.70 9.74 4.56
CA PHE A 75 -14.44 8.58 5.39
C PHE A 75 -15.38 7.44 5.01
N LEU A 76 -14.82 6.31 4.59
CA LEU A 76 -15.55 5.15 4.07
C LEU A 76 -15.40 3.97 5.04
N ASP A 77 -16.41 3.75 5.87
CA ASP A 77 -16.54 2.57 6.72
C ASP A 77 -17.07 1.38 5.90
N ASP A 78 -16.18 0.45 5.55
CA ASP A 78 -16.46 -0.72 4.72
C ASP A 78 -16.98 -1.91 5.54
N ALA A 79 -18.17 -1.75 6.12
CA ALA A 79 -18.85 -2.73 6.97
C ALA A 79 -18.06 -3.14 8.22
N SER A 80 -17.53 -2.15 8.96
CA SER A 80 -16.93 -2.43 10.27
C SER A 80 -17.93 -3.03 11.24
N THR A 81 -17.40 -3.90 12.10
CA THR A 81 -18.10 -4.59 13.19
C THR A 81 -17.58 -4.18 14.57
N ASP A 82 -16.55 -3.33 14.61
CA ASP A 82 -16.01 -2.72 15.81
C ASP A 82 -16.75 -1.41 16.16
N GLU A 83 -16.15 -0.63 17.06
CA GLU A 83 -16.70 0.64 17.54
C GLU A 83 -16.55 1.81 16.54
N SER A 84 -16.23 1.56 15.26
CA SER A 84 -16.08 2.63 14.25
C SER A 84 -17.34 3.49 14.07
N TYR A 85 -18.53 2.95 14.35
CA TYR A 85 -19.79 3.71 14.34
C TYR A 85 -19.78 4.92 15.31
N LEU A 86 -18.95 4.89 16.37
CA LEU A 86 -18.81 5.98 17.32
C LEU A 86 -18.22 7.26 16.68
N ILE A 87 -17.58 7.16 15.52
CA ILE A 87 -17.04 8.32 14.79
C ILE A 87 -18.15 9.32 14.47
N VAL A 88 -19.33 8.84 14.08
CA VAL A 88 -20.48 9.69 13.72
C VAL A 88 -20.88 10.61 14.88
N GLU A 89 -20.75 10.13 16.12
CA GLU A 89 -21.07 10.90 17.32
C GLU A 89 -19.87 11.74 17.78
N LYS A 90 -18.67 11.13 17.87
CA LYS A 90 -17.49 11.72 18.51
C LYS A 90 -16.72 12.70 17.63
N TYR A 91 -16.85 12.62 16.31
CA TYR A 91 -16.06 13.39 15.37
C TYR A 91 -16.92 14.37 14.58
N LYS A 92 -16.75 15.66 14.87
CA LYS A 92 -17.48 16.77 14.26
C LYS A 92 -16.49 17.86 13.83
N PRO A 93 -15.75 17.66 12.72
CA PRO A 93 -14.76 18.62 12.26
C PRO A 93 -15.43 19.89 11.70
N SER A 94 -14.67 20.97 11.61
CA SER A 94 -15.10 22.25 11.02
C SER A 94 -15.07 22.27 9.49
N PHE A 95 -14.32 21.36 8.85
CA PHE A 95 -14.25 21.22 7.39
C PHE A 95 -15.34 20.29 6.84
N PRO A 96 -15.66 20.35 5.53
CA PRO A 96 -16.56 19.39 4.87
C PRO A 96 -16.18 17.94 5.14
N PHE A 97 -17.06 17.21 5.82
CA PHE A 97 -16.85 15.81 6.19
C PHE A 97 -18.04 14.94 5.76
N CYS A 98 -17.73 13.85 5.08
CA CYS A 98 -18.69 12.82 4.72
C CYS A 98 -18.28 11.49 5.34
N TYR A 99 -19.18 10.90 6.11
CA TYR A 99 -19.08 9.53 6.60
C TYR A 99 -19.99 8.63 5.76
N ILE A 100 -19.43 7.54 5.24
CA ILE A 100 -20.14 6.55 4.44
C ILE A 100 -20.02 5.21 5.15
N TYR A 101 -21.15 4.58 5.44
CA TYR A 101 -21.20 3.22 5.97
C TYR A 101 -21.71 2.24 4.91
N CYS A 102 -20.88 1.27 4.51
CA CYS A 102 -21.29 0.18 3.64
C CYS A 102 -21.90 -0.95 4.47
N LYS A 103 -23.07 -1.48 4.05
CA LYS A 103 -23.73 -2.59 4.76
C LYS A 103 -23.04 -3.94 4.53
N LYS A 104 -22.19 -4.03 3.51
CA LYS A 104 -21.39 -5.21 3.16
C LYS A 104 -19.98 -4.74 2.82
N ASN A 105 -18.99 -5.55 3.20
CA ASN A 105 -17.60 -5.28 2.85
C ASN A 105 -17.43 -5.38 1.33
N LEU A 106 -17.06 -4.27 0.70
CA LEU A 106 -16.81 -4.17 -0.73
C LEU A 106 -15.37 -4.56 -1.08
N GLY A 107 -14.45 -4.37 -0.15
CA GLY A 107 -13.02 -4.57 -0.36
C GLY A 107 -12.32 -3.32 -0.87
N ARG A 108 -10.98 -3.37 -0.84
CA ARG A 108 -10.05 -2.23 -1.00
C ARG A 108 -10.26 -1.43 -2.29
N ALA A 109 -10.26 -2.09 -3.45
CA ALA A 109 -10.42 -1.42 -4.74
C ALA A 109 -11.79 -0.74 -4.87
N LYS A 110 -12.87 -1.47 -4.56
CA LYS A 110 -14.24 -0.99 -4.71
C LYS A 110 -14.56 0.18 -3.76
N ILE A 111 -14.11 0.11 -2.51
CA ILE A 111 -14.35 1.19 -1.54
C ILE A 111 -13.60 2.47 -1.93
N ARG A 112 -12.37 2.36 -2.45
CA ARG A 112 -11.60 3.53 -2.93
C ARG A 112 -12.22 4.15 -4.18
N ASN A 113 -12.71 3.33 -5.11
CA ASN A 113 -13.50 3.80 -6.25
C ASN A 113 -14.75 4.57 -5.81
N LYS A 114 -15.42 4.11 -4.74
CA LYS A 114 -16.54 4.85 -4.15
C LYS A 114 -16.13 6.22 -3.62
N GLY A 115 -14.95 6.30 -3.01
CA GLY A 115 -14.34 7.57 -2.61
C GLY A 115 -14.06 8.50 -3.79
N ILE A 116 -13.46 7.98 -4.88
CA ILE A 116 -13.14 8.75 -6.09
C ILE A 116 -14.41 9.33 -6.72
N GLU A 117 -15.47 8.52 -6.82
CA GLU A 117 -16.79 8.94 -7.33
C GLU A 117 -17.34 10.14 -6.55
N MET A 118 -17.14 10.15 -5.22
CA MET A 118 -17.68 11.16 -4.32
C MET A 118 -16.79 12.40 -4.15
N ALA A 119 -15.51 12.30 -4.48
CA ALA A 119 -14.55 13.39 -4.38
C ALA A 119 -14.96 14.58 -5.28
N ARG A 120 -14.99 15.80 -4.71
CA ARG A 120 -15.19 17.05 -5.44
C ARG A 120 -13.88 17.79 -5.76
N GLY A 121 -12.82 17.49 -5.03
CA GLY A 121 -11.51 18.08 -5.18
C GLY A 121 -10.83 17.69 -6.50
N LYS A 122 -10.01 18.62 -7.00
CA LYS A 122 -9.16 18.41 -8.18
C LYS A 122 -8.01 17.44 -7.86
N ILE A 123 -7.55 17.43 -6.61
CA ILE A 123 -6.51 16.54 -6.11
C ILE A 123 -7.16 15.53 -5.17
N ILE A 124 -6.86 14.26 -5.38
CA ILE A 124 -7.19 13.19 -4.44
C ILE A 124 -5.96 12.87 -3.63
N ILE A 125 -6.12 12.83 -2.30
CA ILE A 125 -5.16 12.25 -1.37
C ILE A 125 -5.78 10.96 -0.82
N PHE A 126 -5.17 9.82 -1.09
CA PHE A 126 -5.48 8.58 -0.38
C PHE A 126 -4.70 8.54 0.93
N LEU A 127 -5.41 8.21 2.01
CA LEU A 127 -4.84 8.09 3.34
C LEU A 127 -5.49 6.89 4.04
N ASP A 128 -4.71 5.92 4.49
CA ASP A 128 -5.26 4.78 5.24
C ASP A 128 -5.77 5.24 6.63
N ALA A 129 -6.78 4.54 7.15
CA ALA A 129 -7.43 4.91 8.41
C ALA A 129 -6.51 4.79 9.63
N GLU A 130 -5.36 4.14 9.53
CA GLU A 130 -4.36 4.02 10.60
C GLU A 130 -3.18 5.00 10.44
N MET A 131 -3.32 6.07 9.66
CA MET A 131 -2.26 7.06 9.41
C MET A 131 -2.50 8.41 10.11
N ILE A 132 -1.54 8.85 10.92
CA ILE A 132 -1.50 10.20 11.49
C ILE A 132 -0.65 11.11 10.60
N VAL A 133 -1.13 12.33 10.34
CA VAL A 133 -0.46 13.30 9.46
C VAL A 133 0.05 14.53 10.21
N GLU A 134 1.01 15.24 9.62
CA GLU A 134 1.45 16.56 10.12
C GLU A 134 0.49 17.69 9.71
N GLU A 135 0.61 18.84 10.34
CA GLU A 135 -0.25 20.02 10.09
C GLU A 135 -0.06 20.59 8.67
N ASP A 136 1.10 20.44 8.06
CA ASP A 136 1.39 20.92 6.71
C ASP A 136 1.09 19.89 5.61
N PHE A 137 0.53 18.73 5.97
CA PHE A 137 0.30 17.60 5.07
C PHE A 137 -0.52 17.96 3.82
N VAL A 138 -1.71 18.54 4.00
CA VAL A 138 -2.61 18.89 2.88
C VAL A 138 -1.98 19.98 2.00
N MET A 139 -1.43 21.02 2.63
CA MET A 139 -0.75 22.12 1.92
C MET A 139 0.42 21.60 1.08
N ASN A 140 1.23 20.70 1.63
CA ASN A 140 2.39 20.15 0.93
C ASN A 140 1.95 19.25 -0.23
N HIS A 141 0.90 18.44 -0.07
CA HIS A 141 0.35 17.69 -1.20
C HIS A 141 -0.14 18.63 -2.32
N ASP A 142 -0.96 19.63 -1.98
CA ASP A 142 -1.53 20.58 -2.95
C ASP A 142 -0.43 21.30 -3.76
N LYS A 143 0.56 21.87 -3.07
CA LYS A 143 1.69 22.60 -3.68
C LYS A 143 2.46 21.79 -4.73
N HIS A 144 2.63 20.48 -4.52
CA HIS A 144 3.37 19.67 -5.50
C HIS A 144 2.62 19.48 -6.82
N HIS A 145 1.28 19.60 -6.82
CA HIS A 145 0.46 19.47 -8.02
C HIS A 145 0.26 20.79 -8.78
N GLU A 146 0.75 21.91 -8.25
CA GLU A 146 0.77 23.19 -8.94
C GLU A 146 1.53 23.07 -10.27
N GLY A 147 0.83 23.29 -11.39
CA GLY A 147 1.43 23.27 -12.73
C GLY A 147 1.81 21.89 -13.28
N ASN A 148 1.43 20.78 -12.62
CA ASN A 148 1.75 19.43 -13.11
C ASN A 148 0.52 18.51 -13.10
N ASP A 149 0.04 18.11 -14.29
CA ASP A 149 -1.17 17.29 -14.42
C ASP A 149 -0.91 15.78 -14.28
N LYS A 150 0.33 15.34 -14.44
CA LYS A 150 0.72 13.92 -14.45
C LYS A 150 1.76 13.60 -13.37
N LEU A 151 1.55 14.14 -12.17
CA LEU A 151 2.39 13.87 -11.01
C LEU A 151 1.68 12.95 -10.03
N VAL A 152 2.43 11.99 -9.50
CA VAL A 152 2.09 11.22 -8.31
C VAL A 152 3.05 11.65 -7.20
N VAL A 153 2.50 12.07 -6.08
CA VAL A 153 3.27 12.54 -4.91
C VAL A 153 2.97 11.62 -3.74
N THR A 154 3.98 10.99 -3.17
CA THR A 154 3.83 10.04 -2.07
C THR A 154 4.68 10.41 -0.86
N GLY A 155 4.12 10.24 0.33
CA GLY A 155 4.89 10.20 1.58
C GLY A 155 5.01 8.79 2.15
N ALA A 156 4.46 7.77 1.47
CA ALA A 156 4.46 6.40 1.95
C ALA A 156 5.89 5.88 2.20
N PHE A 157 6.85 6.22 1.33
CA PHE A 157 8.25 5.81 1.48
C PHE A 157 8.99 6.50 2.64
N HIS A 158 8.43 7.59 3.17
CA HIS A 158 8.97 8.31 4.33
C HIS A 158 8.20 7.99 5.61
N SER A 159 7.19 7.10 5.53
CA SER A 159 6.30 6.81 6.67
C SER A 159 7.05 6.18 7.84
N LYS A 160 6.63 6.55 9.04
CA LYS A 160 7.21 6.06 10.29
C LYS A 160 6.18 5.27 11.07
N ASN A 161 6.58 4.18 11.71
CA ASN A 161 5.65 3.42 12.53
C ASN A 161 5.60 4.01 13.94
N VAL A 162 4.41 4.13 14.51
CA VAL A 162 4.16 4.66 15.85
C VAL A 162 3.19 3.79 16.62
N TYR A 163 3.35 3.71 17.93
CA TYR A 163 2.36 3.06 18.78
C TYR A 163 1.43 4.09 19.40
N THR A 164 0.13 4.03 19.09
CA THR A 164 -0.90 4.86 19.73
C THR A 164 -1.81 4.05 20.67
N CYS A 165 -1.79 2.73 20.52
CA CYS A 165 -2.48 1.79 21.37
C CYS A 165 -1.57 0.61 21.74
N PHE A 166 -1.91 -0.07 22.84
CA PHE A 166 -1.45 -1.42 23.10
C PHE A 166 -2.55 -2.42 22.69
N PHE A 167 -2.30 -3.21 21.65
CA PHE A 167 -3.24 -4.26 21.25
C PHE A 167 -2.98 -5.57 22.00
N PRO A 168 -4.02 -6.27 22.49
CA PRO A 168 -3.87 -7.58 23.13
C PRO A 168 -3.21 -8.62 22.22
N LYS A 169 -3.41 -8.48 20.90
CA LYS A 169 -2.92 -9.39 19.86
C LYS A 169 -1.53 -9.02 19.31
N PHE A 170 -0.84 -8.04 19.90
CA PHE A 170 0.54 -7.77 19.52
C PHE A 170 1.43 -9.00 19.72
N ASP A 171 2.33 -9.23 18.78
CA ASP A 171 3.35 -10.25 18.94
C ASP A 171 4.40 -9.85 19.99
N ALA A 172 5.31 -10.78 20.31
CA ALA A 172 6.35 -10.55 21.31
C ALA A 172 7.29 -9.39 20.96
N MET A 173 7.57 -9.17 19.66
CA MET A 173 8.45 -8.11 19.18
C MET A 173 7.76 -6.75 19.28
N GLN A 174 6.51 -6.64 18.82
CA GLN A 174 5.71 -5.43 18.93
C GLN A 174 5.55 -5.01 20.40
N ALA A 175 5.17 -5.95 21.27
CA ALA A 175 5.02 -5.68 22.70
C ALA A 175 6.35 -5.34 23.39
N ALA A 176 7.47 -5.94 22.99
CA ALA A 176 8.79 -5.58 23.51
C ALA A 176 9.23 -4.18 23.05
N THR A 177 9.01 -3.85 21.78
CA THR A 177 9.35 -2.55 21.18
C THR A 177 8.59 -1.42 21.87
N LEU A 178 7.26 -1.53 21.97
CA LEU A 178 6.43 -0.54 22.67
C LEU A 178 6.90 -0.33 24.11
N ARG A 179 7.14 -1.39 24.88
CA ARG A 179 7.63 -1.27 26.27
C ARG A 179 9.00 -0.62 26.37
N LYS A 180 9.87 -0.82 25.38
CA LYS A 180 11.19 -0.17 25.34
C LYS A 180 11.03 1.32 25.08
N LEU A 181 10.22 1.69 24.09
CA LEU A 181 9.95 3.07 23.72
C LEU A 181 9.26 3.83 24.86
N ALA A 182 8.28 3.22 25.52
CA ALA A 182 7.55 3.85 26.62
C ALA A 182 8.41 4.27 27.81
N LYS A 183 9.65 3.77 27.96
CA LYS A 183 10.56 4.18 29.06
C LYS A 183 11.03 5.64 28.96
N VAL A 184 10.86 6.29 27.81
CA VAL A 184 11.27 7.69 27.62
C VAL A 184 10.36 8.67 28.37
N ASP A 185 9.19 8.23 28.82
CA ASP A 185 8.19 9.05 29.51
C ASP A 185 7.56 8.23 30.66
N GLU A 186 7.55 8.80 31.87
CA GLU A 186 7.13 8.08 33.07
C GLU A 186 5.65 7.66 33.00
N GLU A 187 4.78 8.52 32.47
CA GLU A 187 3.35 8.25 32.35
C GLU A 187 3.08 7.13 31.36
N LEU A 188 3.71 7.16 30.19
CA LEU A 188 3.63 6.09 29.18
C LEU A 188 4.17 4.76 29.74
N TYR A 189 5.27 4.80 30.48
CA TYR A 189 5.82 3.62 31.13
C TYR A 189 4.83 3.01 32.14
N ILE A 190 4.19 3.85 32.97
CA ILE A 190 3.16 3.42 33.92
C ILE A 190 1.96 2.81 33.19
N LYS A 191 1.42 3.50 32.17
CA LYS A 191 0.31 3.02 31.32
C LYS A 191 0.59 1.64 30.74
N CYS A 192 1.75 1.44 30.10
CA CYS A 192 2.13 0.14 29.52
C CYS A 192 2.31 -0.96 30.57
N ASN A 193 2.86 -0.64 31.75
CA ASN A 193 3.02 -1.63 32.82
C ASN A 193 1.70 -2.00 33.49
N TYR A 194 0.79 -1.04 33.66
CA TYR A 194 -0.56 -1.30 34.15
C TYR A 194 -1.29 -2.26 33.22
N TYR A 195 -1.30 -1.97 31.91
CA TYR A 195 -1.92 -2.85 30.91
C TYR A 195 -1.35 -4.27 30.94
N ARG A 196 -0.02 -4.40 31.04
CA ARG A 196 0.65 -5.70 31.17
C ARG A 196 0.21 -6.47 32.43
N LYS A 197 -0.04 -5.79 33.55
CA LYS A 197 -0.48 -6.43 34.79
C LYS A 197 -1.90 -6.97 34.66
N ILE A 198 -2.82 -6.20 34.07
CA ILE A 198 -4.22 -6.62 33.93
C ILE A 198 -4.39 -7.74 32.90
N THR A 199 -3.64 -7.73 31.80
CA THR A 199 -3.72 -8.77 30.75
C THR A 199 -3.07 -10.10 31.12
N LYS A 200 -2.16 -10.12 32.11
CA LYS A 200 -1.66 -11.38 32.70
C LYS A 200 -2.76 -12.14 33.44
N ASN A 201 -3.79 -11.44 33.91
CA ASN A 201 -4.95 -12.07 34.51
C ASN A 201 -5.87 -12.54 33.38
N LYS A 202 -5.89 -13.85 33.10
CA LYS A 202 -6.62 -14.44 31.95
C LYS A 202 -8.12 -14.10 31.94
N SER A 203 -8.70 -13.69 33.08
CA SER A 203 -10.10 -13.26 33.18
C SER A 203 -10.38 -11.86 32.62
N LEU A 204 -9.36 -11.05 32.34
CA LEU A 204 -9.44 -9.65 31.90
C LEU A 204 -8.79 -9.41 30.53
N GLN A 205 -8.68 -10.44 29.68
CA GLN A 205 -8.27 -10.21 28.28
C GLN A 205 -9.36 -9.43 27.56
N GLU A 206 -9.29 -8.10 27.65
CA GLU A 206 -10.08 -7.20 26.83
C GLU A 206 -9.81 -7.52 25.36
N SER A 207 -10.89 -7.67 24.57
CA SER A 207 -10.78 -7.78 23.11
C SER A 207 -10.35 -6.47 22.46
N SER A 208 -10.52 -5.36 23.19
CA SER A 208 -10.30 -4.00 22.69
C SER A 208 -8.88 -3.49 22.97
N PRO A 209 -8.34 -2.62 22.11
CA PRO A 209 -7.03 -2.01 22.31
C PRO A 209 -7.02 -1.05 23.52
N PHE A 210 -5.91 -1.02 24.26
CA PHE A 210 -5.69 -0.04 25.31
C PHE A 210 -5.10 1.24 24.73
N ILE A 211 -5.85 2.33 24.84
CA ILE A 211 -5.50 3.64 24.30
C ILE A 211 -4.36 4.27 25.10
N LEU A 212 -3.29 4.72 24.44
CA LEU A 212 -2.15 5.38 25.10
C LEU A 212 -2.29 6.91 25.14
N PHE A 213 -2.99 7.48 24.15
CA PHE A 213 -3.13 8.93 23.95
C PHE A 213 -4.59 9.35 23.81
N ASN A 214 -4.93 10.48 24.40
CA ASN A 214 -6.19 11.15 24.12
C ASN A 214 -6.08 12.10 22.89
N LYS A 215 -7.20 12.73 22.49
CA LYS A 215 -7.26 13.66 21.35
C LYS A 215 -6.22 14.78 21.45
N THR A 216 -6.12 15.44 22.60
CA THR A 216 -5.19 16.57 22.82
C THR A 216 -3.75 16.10 22.65
N GLU A 217 -3.39 14.96 23.24
CA GLU A 217 -2.04 14.39 23.11
C GLU A 217 -1.68 13.98 21.68
N ILE A 218 -2.65 13.50 20.89
CA ILE A 218 -2.47 13.26 19.45
C ILE A 218 -2.19 14.57 18.72
N GLN A 219 -2.97 15.62 18.97
CA GLN A 219 -2.78 16.93 18.34
C GLN A 219 -1.49 17.63 18.78
N GLU A 220 -1.00 17.37 19.99
CA GLU A 220 0.30 17.83 20.51
C GLU A 220 1.47 16.93 20.07
N LYS A 221 1.19 15.91 19.25
CA LYS A 221 2.18 15.03 18.64
C LYS A 221 2.97 14.17 19.64
N ARG A 222 2.41 13.88 20.82
CA ARG A 222 3.04 13.01 21.83
C ARG A 222 3.29 11.59 21.33
N TYR A 223 2.53 11.12 20.32
CA TYR A 223 2.77 9.83 19.65
C TYR A 223 4.19 9.70 19.06
N LYS A 224 4.89 10.81 18.80
CA LYS A 224 6.27 10.81 18.31
C LYS A 224 7.28 10.26 19.34
N LEU A 225 6.92 10.20 20.61
CA LEU A 225 7.71 9.53 21.65
C LEU A 225 7.78 8.01 21.44
N LEU A 226 6.82 7.44 20.71
CA LEU A 226 6.68 6.00 20.48
C LEU A 226 6.91 5.61 19.01
N VAL A 227 7.84 6.29 18.33
CA VAL A 227 8.27 5.95 16.97
C VAL A 227 9.15 4.70 16.98
N ALA A 228 8.74 3.68 16.24
CA ALA A 228 9.53 2.48 15.99
C ALA A 228 10.54 2.72 14.85
N LYS A 229 11.61 1.92 14.84
CA LYS A 229 12.52 1.88 13.69
C LYS A 229 11.88 1.05 12.59
N ASN A 230 11.82 1.61 11.38
CA ASN A 230 11.38 0.91 10.18
C ASN A 230 12.62 0.42 9.43
N TYR A 231 12.65 -0.88 9.11
CA TYR A 231 13.49 -1.42 8.04
C TYR A 231 12.53 -1.89 6.96
N ASP A 232 12.22 -1.00 6.03
CA ASP A 232 11.41 -1.27 4.86
C ASP A 232 12.24 -1.11 3.58
N PHE A 233 11.76 -1.71 2.50
CA PHE A 233 12.37 -1.60 1.17
C PHE A 233 12.42 -0.12 0.69
N ALA A 234 11.54 0.74 1.20
CA ALA A 234 11.49 2.14 0.81
C ALA A 234 12.78 2.88 1.21
N ASN A 235 13.32 2.64 2.41
CA ASN A 235 14.59 3.21 2.82
C ASN A 235 15.75 2.82 1.89
N GLU A 236 15.79 1.57 1.42
CA GLU A 236 16.81 1.11 0.46
C GLU A 236 16.67 1.80 -0.89
N VAL A 237 15.43 1.91 -1.39
CA VAL A 237 15.14 2.62 -2.64
C VAL A 237 15.53 4.10 -2.52
N LEU A 238 15.16 4.79 -1.44
CA LEU A 238 15.49 6.20 -1.25
C LEU A 238 16.99 6.44 -1.09
N ALA A 239 17.71 5.54 -0.43
CA ALA A 239 19.16 5.64 -0.26
C ALA A 239 19.91 5.59 -1.61
N ILE A 240 19.39 4.85 -2.59
CA ILE A 240 20.03 4.66 -3.90
C ILE A 240 19.53 5.68 -4.94
N TYR A 241 18.20 5.89 -5.02
CA TYR A 241 17.57 6.62 -6.12
C TYR A 241 17.04 8.01 -5.73
N GLY A 242 17.03 8.32 -4.42
CA GLY A 242 16.54 9.58 -3.87
C GLY A 242 15.04 9.82 -4.07
N ASP A 243 14.59 11.00 -3.65
CA ASP A 243 13.16 11.40 -3.67
C ASP A 243 12.55 11.49 -5.07
N GLN A 244 13.38 11.63 -6.11
CA GLN A 244 12.95 11.69 -7.51
C GLN A 244 12.92 10.32 -8.18
N LEU A 245 13.31 9.25 -7.47
CA LEU A 245 13.37 7.87 -7.97
C LEU A 245 14.14 7.73 -9.29
N LYS A 246 15.16 8.58 -9.50
CA LYS A 246 15.87 8.65 -10.78
C LYS A 246 16.71 7.39 -10.98
N GLY A 247 16.43 6.65 -12.05
CA GLY A 247 17.09 5.37 -12.34
C GLY A 247 16.46 4.16 -11.66
N PHE A 248 15.38 4.36 -10.90
CA PHE A 248 14.52 3.28 -10.44
C PHE A 248 13.49 2.96 -11.52
N TYR A 249 13.44 1.70 -11.94
CA TYR A 249 12.59 1.22 -13.04
C TYR A 249 11.21 0.74 -12.57
N PHE A 250 10.95 0.79 -11.26
CA PHE A 250 9.64 0.52 -10.67
C PHE A 250 9.05 1.73 -9.91
N PRO A 251 9.12 2.96 -10.46
CA PRO A 251 8.67 4.15 -9.71
C PRO A 251 7.18 4.10 -9.36
N TRP A 252 6.39 3.34 -10.10
CA TRP A 252 4.97 3.07 -9.84
C TRP A 252 4.72 2.30 -8.53
N MET A 253 5.70 1.59 -7.97
CA MET A 253 5.59 0.98 -6.63
C MET A 253 5.42 2.03 -5.52
N ALA A 254 5.73 3.29 -5.81
CA ALA A 254 5.55 4.43 -4.91
C ALA A 254 4.07 4.85 -4.78
N PHE A 255 3.18 4.35 -5.65
CA PHE A 255 1.74 4.49 -5.49
C PHE A 255 1.26 3.54 -4.39
N LEU A 256 1.19 4.04 -3.16
CA LEU A 256 0.71 3.31 -1.98
C LEU A 256 -0.37 4.15 -1.31
N THR A 257 -1.59 3.63 -1.25
CA THR A 257 -2.79 4.38 -0.84
C THR A 257 -2.84 4.71 0.65
N GLY A 258 -1.90 4.18 1.43
CA GLY A 258 -1.65 4.66 2.78
C GLY A 258 -1.28 6.14 2.82
N ASN A 259 -0.60 6.66 1.79
CA ASN A 259 -0.28 8.08 1.65
C ASN A 259 0.21 8.36 0.21
N VAL A 260 -0.71 8.75 -0.67
CA VAL A 260 -0.37 9.16 -2.03
C VAL A 260 -1.41 10.13 -2.56
N SER A 261 -0.97 11.07 -3.40
CA SER A 261 -1.85 12.02 -4.07
C SER A 261 -1.59 12.11 -5.56
N VAL A 262 -2.66 12.40 -6.29
CA VAL A 262 -2.69 12.53 -7.75
C VAL A 262 -3.95 13.32 -8.13
N LYS A 263 -3.93 13.97 -9.30
CA LYS A 263 -5.12 14.66 -9.80
C LYS A 263 -6.25 13.68 -10.08
N LYS A 264 -7.46 14.06 -9.67
CA LYS A 264 -8.69 13.28 -9.83
C LYS A 264 -8.91 12.88 -11.29
N GLU A 265 -8.82 13.85 -12.20
CA GLU A 265 -9.01 13.64 -13.64
C GLU A 265 -8.05 12.58 -14.19
N PHE A 266 -6.82 12.50 -13.68
CA PHE A 266 -5.85 11.51 -14.16
C PHE A 266 -6.16 10.10 -13.66
N ILE A 267 -6.63 9.94 -12.42
CA ILE A 267 -7.14 8.64 -11.93
C ILE A 267 -8.35 8.20 -12.75
N GLU A 268 -9.29 9.12 -13.00
CA GLU A 268 -10.51 8.84 -13.77
C GLU A 268 -10.18 8.46 -15.21
N ALA A 269 -9.22 9.14 -15.83
CA ALA A 269 -8.77 8.86 -17.20
C ALA A 269 -8.17 7.45 -17.36
N VAL A 270 -7.54 6.90 -16.32
CA VAL A 270 -7.05 5.51 -16.34
C VAL A 270 -8.08 4.49 -15.84
N GLY A 271 -9.23 4.93 -15.33
CA GLY A 271 -10.35 4.08 -14.92
C GLY A 271 -10.44 3.72 -13.43
N GLY A 272 -9.74 4.44 -12.54
CA GLY A 272 -9.75 4.14 -11.10
C GLY A 272 -9.10 2.80 -10.76
N PHE A 273 -9.38 2.25 -9.57
CA PHE A 273 -8.89 0.92 -9.17
C PHE A 273 -9.62 -0.18 -9.94
N ASP A 274 -8.92 -1.27 -10.26
CA ASP A 274 -9.54 -2.44 -10.86
C ASP A 274 -10.29 -3.28 -9.80
N ASN A 275 -11.61 -3.40 -9.97
CA ASN A 275 -12.50 -4.08 -9.04
C ASN A 275 -12.32 -5.61 -8.97
N GLU A 276 -11.53 -6.20 -9.87
CA GLU A 276 -11.17 -7.62 -9.84
C GLU A 276 -10.08 -7.94 -8.80
N PHE A 277 -9.35 -6.92 -8.32
CA PHE A 277 -8.41 -7.08 -7.22
C PHE A 277 -9.17 -7.17 -5.89
N ILE A 278 -9.15 -8.35 -5.27
CA ILE A 278 -9.88 -8.68 -4.05
C ILE A 278 -8.88 -9.07 -2.96
N GLY A 279 -9.17 -8.71 -1.71
CA GLY A 279 -8.28 -8.97 -0.59
C GLY A 279 -7.09 -8.01 -0.57
N TYR A 280 -5.94 -8.51 -0.12
CA TYR A 280 -4.73 -7.73 0.09
C TYR A 280 -3.73 -7.83 -1.07
N GLY A 281 -3.24 -6.69 -1.54
CA GLY A 281 -2.02 -6.57 -2.32
C GLY A 281 -2.24 -6.34 -3.81
N TYR A 282 -1.29 -5.64 -4.41
CA TYR A 282 -1.17 -5.29 -5.85
C TYR A 282 -2.24 -4.36 -6.43
N GLU A 283 -3.34 -4.08 -5.74
CA GLU A 283 -4.36 -3.15 -6.24
C GLU A 283 -3.82 -1.72 -6.40
N ASP A 284 -2.97 -1.29 -5.46
CA ASP A 284 -2.33 0.01 -5.47
C ASP A 284 -1.27 0.10 -6.59
N TRP A 285 -0.43 -0.92 -6.69
CA TRP A 285 0.64 -0.98 -7.69
C TRP A 285 0.12 -1.15 -9.11
N GLU A 286 -0.99 -1.86 -9.31
CA GLU A 286 -1.61 -1.99 -10.63
C GLU A 286 -2.15 -0.64 -11.13
N LEU A 287 -2.83 0.13 -10.27
CA LEU A 287 -3.26 1.49 -10.62
C LEU A 287 -2.04 2.40 -10.84
N GLY A 288 -1.03 2.32 -9.97
CA GLY A 288 0.24 3.02 -10.15
C GLY A 288 0.91 2.69 -11.49
N TYR A 289 0.87 1.42 -11.92
CA TYR A 289 1.43 0.97 -13.19
C TYR A 289 0.67 1.54 -14.39
N ARG A 290 -0.67 1.54 -14.36
CA ARG A 290 -1.48 2.20 -15.40
C ARG A 290 -1.20 3.69 -15.49
N LEU A 291 -1.06 4.39 -14.36
CA LEU A 291 -0.66 5.80 -14.33
C LEU A 291 0.73 5.99 -14.96
N TYR A 292 1.70 5.15 -14.60
CA TYR A 292 3.06 5.17 -15.16
C TYR A 292 3.08 4.98 -16.67
N LYS A 293 2.35 3.98 -17.19
CA LYS A 293 2.23 3.75 -18.65
C LYS A 293 1.57 4.93 -19.37
N ASN A 294 0.78 5.75 -18.67
CA ASN A 294 0.17 6.97 -19.19
C ASN A 294 1.01 8.24 -18.94
N GLY A 295 2.28 8.08 -18.57
CA GLY A 295 3.27 9.17 -18.47
C GLY A 295 3.33 9.84 -17.10
N ALA A 296 2.80 9.19 -16.05
CA ALA A 296 2.94 9.70 -14.69
C ALA A 296 4.41 9.77 -14.27
N LYS A 297 4.80 10.89 -13.65
CA LYS A 297 6.03 10.99 -12.87
C LYS A 297 5.72 10.70 -11.41
N PHE A 298 6.62 10.01 -10.73
CA PHE A 298 6.49 9.68 -9.31
C PHE A 298 7.57 10.41 -8.54
N ILE A 299 7.17 11.09 -7.48
CA ILE A 299 8.09 11.66 -6.51
C ILE A 299 7.69 11.19 -5.12
N THR A 300 8.69 10.99 -4.27
CA THR A 300 8.50 10.86 -2.84
C THR A 300 8.90 12.19 -2.19
N ASN A 301 8.31 12.54 -1.05
CA ASN A 301 8.76 13.73 -0.33
C ASN A 301 8.53 13.61 1.17
N LYS A 302 9.58 13.88 1.95
CA LYS A 302 9.53 13.89 3.42
C LYS A 302 8.54 14.91 4.00
N SER A 303 8.20 15.98 3.29
CA SER A 303 7.25 17.01 3.72
C SER A 303 5.80 16.53 3.77
N VAL A 304 5.48 15.41 3.11
CA VAL A 304 4.17 14.76 3.19
C VAL A 304 4.25 13.46 3.99
N THR A 305 5.20 13.32 4.92
CA THR A 305 5.35 12.10 5.75
C THR A 305 4.11 11.81 6.60
N THR A 306 3.80 10.52 6.75
CA THR A 306 2.77 10.01 7.65
C THR A 306 3.33 9.12 8.74
N TYR A 307 2.54 8.93 9.80
CA TYR A 307 2.86 8.05 10.91
C TYR A 307 1.86 6.89 10.95
N HIS A 308 2.30 5.70 10.56
CA HIS A 308 1.51 4.49 10.55
C HIS A 308 1.35 3.96 11.97
N GLN A 309 0.12 3.87 12.45
CA GLN A 309 -0.20 3.38 13.78
C GLN A 309 -0.09 1.85 13.81
N GLU A 310 0.86 1.33 14.59
CA GLU A 310 1.13 -0.10 14.74
C GLU A 310 -0.10 -0.87 15.23
N HIS A 311 -0.44 -1.93 14.50
CA HIS A 311 -1.59 -2.79 14.80
C HIS A 311 -1.28 -4.26 14.43
N PRO A 312 -2.03 -5.23 14.98
CA PRO A 312 -1.91 -6.63 14.58
C PRO A 312 -2.20 -6.84 13.09
N ILE A 313 -1.48 -7.76 12.45
CA ILE A 313 -1.61 -8.08 11.03
C ILE A 313 -2.19 -9.49 10.84
N SER A 314 -3.08 -9.67 9.86
CA SER A 314 -3.63 -10.99 9.49
C SER A 314 -2.56 -11.89 8.86
N ARG A 315 -2.66 -13.20 9.10
CA ARG A 315 -1.74 -14.22 8.59
C ARG A 315 -1.96 -14.55 7.10
N ASP A 316 -3.15 -14.27 6.56
CA ASP A 316 -3.55 -14.71 5.21
C ASP A 316 -3.09 -13.79 4.08
N LYS A 317 -2.46 -12.66 4.40
CA LYS A 317 -2.05 -11.63 3.43
C LYS A 317 -1.18 -12.16 2.29
N TRP A 318 -0.33 -13.15 2.55
CA TRP A 318 0.57 -13.69 1.51
C TRP A 318 -0.21 -14.44 0.42
N ASN A 319 -1.19 -15.26 0.81
CA ASN A 319 -2.02 -16.02 -0.14
C ASN A 319 -2.80 -15.07 -1.06
N GLU A 320 -3.42 -14.04 -0.47
CA GLU A 320 -4.15 -13.01 -1.21
C GLU A 320 -3.23 -12.24 -2.17
N ALA A 321 -2.05 -11.83 -1.69
CA ALA A 321 -1.08 -11.10 -2.50
C ALA A 321 -0.64 -11.93 -3.71
N VAL A 322 -0.35 -13.22 -3.55
CA VAL A 322 0.05 -14.08 -4.67
C VAL A 322 -1.07 -14.27 -5.70
N VAL A 323 -2.33 -14.34 -5.26
CA VAL A 323 -3.49 -14.37 -6.18
C VAL A 323 -3.53 -13.09 -7.02
N ASN A 324 -3.40 -11.93 -6.36
CA ASN A 324 -3.49 -10.64 -7.00
C ASN A 324 -2.26 -10.33 -7.87
N TYR A 325 -1.08 -10.81 -7.51
CA TYR A 325 0.10 -10.75 -8.38
C TYR A 325 -0.15 -11.47 -9.71
N TYR A 326 -0.70 -12.68 -9.65
CA TYR A 326 -1.02 -13.44 -10.86
C TYR A 326 -2.10 -12.74 -11.72
N LEU A 327 -3.08 -12.10 -11.08
CA LEU A 327 -4.05 -11.26 -11.79
C LEU A 327 -3.38 -10.04 -12.45
N PHE A 328 -2.43 -9.40 -11.76
CA PHE A 328 -1.65 -8.28 -12.28
C PHE A 328 -0.88 -8.70 -13.54
N VAL A 329 -0.16 -9.83 -13.50
CA VAL A 329 0.54 -10.40 -14.66
C VAL A 329 -0.42 -10.71 -15.81
N LYS A 330 -1.61 -11.27 -15.53
CA LYS A 330 -2.60 -11.56 -16.58
C LYS A 330 -3.10 -10.31 -17.31
N LYS A 331 -3.25 -9.20 -16.58
CA LYS A 331 -3.73 -7.93 -17.13
C LYS A 331 -2.61 -7.15 -17.81
N HIS A 332 -1.39 -7.28 -17.29
CA HIS A 332 -0.19 -6.57 -17.72
C HIS A 332 0.96 -7.56 -17.87
N PRO A 333 1.01 -8.36 -18.96
CA PRO A 333 2.08 -9.34 -19.21
C PRO A 333 3.38 -8.66 -19.69
N ASP A 334 3.66 -7.46 -19.18
CA ASP A 334 4.87 -6.69 -19.45
C ASP A 334 6.02 -7.26 -18.59
N VAL A 335 7.25 -7.22 -19.12
CA VAL A 335 8.46 -7.63 -18.38
C VAL A 335 8.61 -6.89 -17.05
N ASP A 336 8.19 -5.62 -16.99
CA ASP A 336 8.15 -4.77 -15.81
C ASP A 336 7.35 -5.38 -14.65
N VAL A 337 6.28 -6.14 -14.95
CA VAL A 337 5.40 -6.75 -13.95
C VAL A 337 5.82 -8.18 -13.68
N LEU A 338 6.11 -8.94 -14.74
CA LEU A 338 6.55 -10.33 -14.68
C LEU A 338 7.80 -10.55 -13.81
N VAL A 339 8.74 -9.59 -13.84
CA VAL A 339 9.99 -9.69 -13.10
C VAL A 339 9.78 -9.65 -11.58
N LEU A 340 8.69 -9.04 -11.08
CA LEU A 340 8.34 -9.03 -9.65
C LEU A 340 8.25 -10.45 -9.05
N GLY A 341 7.86 -11.43 -9.86
CA GLY A 341 7.79 -12.82 -9.44
C GLY A 341 9.13 -13.37 -8.95
N LEU A 342 10.26 -12.83 -9.43
CA LEU A 342 11.57 -13.25 -8.97
C LEU A 342 11.86 -12.82 -7.53
N GLU A 343 11.35 -11.65 -7.11
CA GLU A 343 11.46 -11.17 -5.73
C GLU A 343 10.54 -11.98 -4.80
N LEU A 344 9.30 -12.23 -5.21
CA LEU A 344 8.34 -13.07 -4.46
C LEU A 344 8.82 -14.51 -4.30
N ALA A 345 9.47 -15.06 -5.32
CA ALA A 345 10.08 -16.38 -5.29
C ALA A 345 11.41 -16.42 -4.52
N ARG A 346 11.88 -15.27 -4.00
CA ARG A 346 13.16 -15.10 -3.29
C ARG A 346 14.37 -15.52 -4.12
N ILE A 347 14.27 -15.33 -5.44
CA ILE A 347 15.36 -15.59 -6.39
C ILE A 347 16.31 -14.39 -6.42
N MET A 348 15.78 -13.18 -6.29
CA MET A 348 16.57 -11.95 -6.31
C MET A 348 15.94 -10.86 -5.43
N ASP A 349 16.75 -9.90 -4.99
CA ASP A 349 16.27 -8.70 -4.32
C ASP A 349 15.83 -7.61 -5.33
N LEU A 350 15.17 -6.57 -4.82
CA LEU A 350 14.65 -5.45 -5.61
C LEU A 350 15.75 -4.70 -6.39
N GLN A 351 16.95 -4.58 -5.83
CA GLN A 351 18.06 -3.88 -6.48
C GLN A 351 18.60 -4.67 -7.69
N SER A 352 18.78 -5.98 -7.51
CA SER A 352 19.17 -6.90 -8.57
C SER A 352 18.11 -6.93 -9.66
N MET A 353 16.84 -6.95 -9.27
CA MET A 353 15.69 -6.89 -10.16
C MET A 353 15.67 -5.60 -11.00
N ASN A 354 15.93 -4.45 -10.38
CA ASN A 354 16.05 -3.16 -11.08
C ASN A 354 17.16 -3.18 -12.14
N SER A 355 18.28 -3.81 -11.81
CA SER A 355 19.43 -3.90 -12.71
C SER A 355 19.14 -4.84 -13.88
N VAL A 356 18.48 -5.96 -13.65
CA VAL A 356 18.01 -6.88 -14.70
C VAL A 356 17.00 -6.20 -15.62
N LEU A 357 16.04 -5.46 -15.08
CA LEU A 357 15.06 -4.74 -15.89
C LEU A 357 15.70 -3.62 -16.73
N LEU A 358 16.67 -2.89 -16.17
CA LEU A 358 17.48 -1.91 -16.89
C LEU A 358 18.20 -2.56 -18.09
N GLU A 359 18.92 -3.66 -17.86
CA GLU A 359 19.66 -4.36 -18.92
C GLU A 359 18.72 -4.94 -19.98
N TYR A 360 17.57 -5.49 -19.57
CA TYR A 360 16.57 -6.02 -20.51
C TYR A 360 15.95 -4.91 -21.38
N LYS A 361 15.61 -3.75 -20.79
CA LYS A 361 15.11 -2.62 -21.59
C LYS A 361 16.16 -2.09 -22.57
N TYR A 362 17.43 -2.06 -22.16
CA TYR A 362 18.53 -1.71 -23.07
C TYR A 362 18.68 -2.74 -24.20
N LEU A 363 18.51 -4.03 -23.91
CA LEU A 363 18.51 -5.11 -24.91
C LEU A 363 17.39 -4.90 -25.94
N GLU A 364 16.16 -4.64 -25.49
CA GLU A 364 15.01 -4.38 -26.37
C GLU A 364 15.22 -3.14 -27.24
N GLU A 365 15.75 -2.06 -26.67
CA GLU A 365 15.95 -0.80 -27.39
C GLU A 365 17.07 -0.87 -28.44
N LYS A 366 18.23 -1.43 -28.07
CA LYS A 366 19.43 -1.41 -28.94
C LYS A 366 19.54 -2.61 -29.86
N TYR A 367 18.93 -3.72 -29.49
CA TYR A 367 19.03 -4.99 -30.20
C TYR A 367 17.63 -5.58 -30.44
N PRO A 368 16.71 -4.85 -31.11
CA PRO A 368 15.32 -5.27 -31.23
C PRO A 368 15.17 -6.60 -31.97
N ASN A 369 16.00 -6.86 -32.99
CA ASN A 369 15.94 -8.04 -33.84
C ASN A 369 17.04 -9.08 -33.54
N GLU A 370 17.77 -8.95 -32.43
CA GLU A 370 18.81 -9.89 -32.01
C GLU A 370 18.45 -10.55 -30.67
N PHE A 371 19.14 -11.65 -30.33
CA PHE A 371 18.97 -12.39 -29.07
C PHE A 371 17.55 -12.91 -28.84
N GLU A 372 16.86 -13.27 -29.92
CA GLU A 372 15.45 -13.64 -29.88
C GLU A 372 15.19 -14.92 -29.07
N ASN A 373 16.13 -15.87 -29.05
CA ASN A 373 15.96 -17.07 -28.23
C ASN A 373 16.05 -16.71 -26.74
N PHE A 374 17.00 -15.84 -26.38
CA PHE A 374 17.13 -15.32 -25.02
C PHE A 374 15.86 -14.59 -24.58
N LYS A 375 15.36 -13.63 -25.37
CA LYS A 375 14.16 -12.84 -25.05
C LYS A 375 12.94 -13.72 -24.81
N LYS A 376 12.67 -14.65 -25.73
CA LYS A 376 11.59 -15.64 -25.60
C LYS A 376 11.77 -16.54 -24.37
N GLY A 377 12.98 -17.04 -24.15
CA GLY A 377 13.30 -17.87 -22.99
C GLY A 377 13.09 -17.13 -21.67
N PHE A 378 13.49 -15.85 -21.61
CA PHE A 378 13.31 -15.03 -20.41
C PHE A 378 11.86 -14.81 -20.06
N LEU A 379 11.04 -14.37 -21.03
CA LEU A 379 9.61 -14.19 -20.81
C LEU A 379 8.94 -15.49 -20.35
N LYS A 380 9.25 -16.62 -21.01
CA LYS A 380 8.71 -17.94 -20.65
C LYS A 380 9.06 -18.33 -19.21
N ILE A 381 10.28 -18.04 -18.75
CA ILE A 381 10.70 -18.29 -17.37
C ILE A 381 9.91 -17.40 -16.41
N LEU A 382 9.79 -16.09 -16.67
CA LEU A 382 9.06 -15.19 -15.78
C LEU A 382 7.57 -15.54 -15.69
N GLU A 383 6.93 -15.87 -16.81
CA GLU A 383 5.54 -16.34 -16.86
C GLU A 383 5.36 -17.62 -16.04
N THR A 384 6.32 -18.54 -16.14
CA THR A 384 6.34 -19.78 -15.36
C THR A 384 6.45 -19.49 -13.87
N VAL A 385 7.32 -18.57 -13.45
CA VAL A 385 7.44 -18.16 -12.04
C VAL A 385 6.10 -17.65 -11.51
N ALA A 386 5.38 -16.83 -12.28
CA ALA A 386 4.05 -16.34 -11.88
C ALA A 386 3.03 -17.48 -11.70
N ILE A 387 3.04 -18.48 -12.59
CA ILE A 387 2.19 -19.68 -12.47
C ILE A 387 2.58 -20.51 -11.25
N LEU A 388 3.87 -20.79 -11.04
CA LEU A 388 4.34 -21.60 -9.92
C LEU A 388 3.98 -20.97 -8.57
N LEU A 389 4.15 -19.65 -8.44
CA LEU A 389 3.73 -18.89 -7.25
C LEU A 389 2.22 -19.08 -7.00
N ARG A 390 1.40 -18.94 -8.05
CA ARG A 390 -0.07 -19.06 -7.93
C ARG A 390 -0.53 -20.40 -7.34
N TYR A 391 0.17 -21.49 -7.64
CA TYR A 391 -0.15 -22.84 -7.18
C TYR A 391 0.69 -23.30 -5.98
N ASP A 392 1.48 -22.41 -5.37
CA ASP A 392 2.44 -22.71 -4.29
C ASP A 392 3.36 -23.91 -4.61
N ILE A 393 3.78 -24.01 -5.88
CA ILE A 393 4.65 -25.08 -6.34
C ILE A 393 6.11 -24.62 -6.22
N ARG A 394 6.85 -25.25 -5.31
CA ARG A 394 8.30 -25.06 -5.24
C ARG A 394 9.00 -25.89 -6.30
N HIS A 395 9.45 -25.25 -7.38
CA HIS A 395 10.27 -25.91 -8.40
C HIS A 395 11.73 -25.49 -8.28
N LYS A 396 12.64 -26.47 -8.20
CA LYS A 396 14.09 -26.19 -8.12
C LYS A 396 14.71 -25.79 -9.46
N PHE A 397 14.06 -26.14 -10.58
CA PHE A 397 14.58 -25.97 -11.94
C PHE A 397 13.60 -25.19 -12.81
N LEU A 398 13.76 -23.88 -12.91
CA LEU A 398 12.80 -23.02 -13.63
C LEU A 398 12.76 -23.31 -15.14
N PHE A 399 13.88 -23.73 -15.74
CA PHE A 399 13.95 -24.10 -17.15
C PHE A 399 13.05 -25.29 -17.47
N GLU A 400 13.15 -26.35 -16.68
CA GLU A 400 12.31 -27.55 -16.85
C GLU A 400 10.84 -27.22 -16.62
N ALA A 401 10.53 -26.46 -15.56
CA ALA A 401 9.16 -26.04 -15.27
C ALA A 401 8.55 -25.18 -16.39
N SER A 402 9.38 -24.37 -17.07
CA SER A 402 8.95 -23.52 -18.18
C SER A 402 8.76 -24.26 -19.50
N GLY A 403 9.03 -25.58 -19.54
CA GLY A 403 8.91 -26.37 -20.76
C GLY A 403 9.89 -25.93 -21.86
N ILE A 404 11.03 -25.34 -21.50
CA ILE A 404 12.12 -25.04 -22.44
C ILE A 404 12.81 -26.35 -22.80
N ASN A 405 12.73 -26.74 -24.07
CA ASN A 405 13.33 -27.98 -24.57
C ASN A 405 14.84 -27.83 -24.84
N LYS A 406 15.51 -28.95 -25.14
CA LYS A 406 16.97 -28.98 -25.35
C LYS A 406 17.45 -28.08 -26.49
N HIS A 407 16.67 -27.94 -27.56
CA HIS A 407 17.02 -27.08 -28.70
C HIS A 407 16.86 -25.59 -28.36
N GLU A 408 15.75 -25.22 -27.71
CA GLU A 408 15.52 -23.85 -27.21
C GLU A 408 16.63 -23.45 -26.23
N LYS A 409 17.00 -24.34 -25.32
CA LYS A 409 18.09 -24.13 -24.34
C LYS A 409 19.44 -23.88 -25.02
N ALA A 410 19.75 -24.59 -26.11
CA ALA A 410 20.98 -24.38 -26.88
C ALA A 410 20.99 -23.01 -27.56
N GLY A 411 19.84 -22.56 -28.11
CA GLY A 411 19.68 -21.23 -28.68
C GLY A 411 19.87 -20.12 -27.62
N ILE A 412 19.21 -20.24 -26.47
CA ILE A 412 19.36 -19.31 -25.34
C ILE A 412 20.84 -19.23 -24.91
N PHE A 413 21.53 -20.37 -24.80
CA PHE A 413 22.94 -20.38 -24.41
C PHE A 413 23.84 -19.68 -25.44
N SER A 414 23.58 -19.89 -26.74
CA SER A 414 24.29 -19.20 -27.82
C SER A 414 24.12 -17.68 -27.75
N ASP A 415 22.89 -17.22 -27.49
CA ASP A 415 22.57 -15.80 -27.32
C ASP A 415 23.31 -15.24 -26.10
N ILE A 416 23.28 -15.93 -24.95
CA ILE A 416 24.00 -15.52 -23.73
C ILE A 416 25.51 -15.36 -23.99
N GLN A 417 26.16 -16.31 -24.70
CA GLN A 417 27.59 -16.21 -25.00
C GLN A 417 27.90 -15.01 -25.90
N SER A 418 26.97 -14.62 -26.76
CA SER A 418 27.11 -13.44 -27.63
C SER A 418 26.89 -12.15 -26.83
N MET A 419 25.86 -12.10 -25.98
CA MET A 419 25.58 -10.98 -25.09
C MET A 419 26.73 -10.68 -24.13
N LYS A 420 27.42 -11.71 -23.63
CA LYS A 420 28.59 -11.56 -22.75
C LYS A 420 29.75 -10.81 -23.40
N LYS A 421 29.87 -10.83 -24.73
CA LYS A 421 30.91 -10.09 -25.46
C LYS A 421 30.61 -8.58 -25.53
N ILE A 422 29.37 -8.17 -25.24
CA ILE A 422 28.91 -6.78 -25.34
C ILE A 422 29.15 -6.00 -24.02
N ASP A 423 29.45 -6.68 -22.92
CA ASP A 423 29.76 -6.10 -21.59
C ASP A 423 28.71 -5.08 -21.08
N LYS A 424 27.44 -5.32 -21.43
CA LYS A 424 26.28 -4.52 -21.00
C LYS A 424 25.16 -5.34 -20.36
N PHE A 425 25.28 -6.67 -20.36
CA PHE A 425 24.22 -7.61 -19.98
C PHE A 425 24.65 -8.55 -18.85
N ARG A 426 25.45 -8.03 -17.90
CA ARG A 426 26.06 -8.86 -16.87
C ARG A 426 25.00 -9.46 -15.95
N GLN A 427 24.12 -8.63 -15.39
CA GLN A 427 23.10 -9.09 -14.44
C GLN A 427 22.10 -10.03 -15.11
N LEU A 428 21.73 -9.72 -16.35
CA LEU A 428 20.79 -10.47 -17.16
C LEU A 428 21.35 -11.85 -17.54
N THR A 429 22.64 -11.95 -17.85
CA THR A 429 23.29 -13.24 -18.15
C THR A 429 23.61 -14.06 -16.89
N GLU A 430 24.03 -13.44 -15.78
CA GLU A 430 24.29 -14.11 -14.51
C GLU A 430 23.03 -14.79 -13.92
N LEU A 431 21.86 -14.16 -14.05
CA LEU A 431 20.57 -14.73 -13.65
C LEU A 431 20.34 -16.11 -14.30
N PHE A 432 20.64 -16.24 -15.58
CA PHE A 432 20.49 -17.49 -16.32
C PHE A 432 21.56 -18.51 -15.94
N GLU A 433 22.80 -18.08 -15.71
CA GLU A 433 23.88 -18.99 -15.33
C GLU A 433 23.70 -19.59 -13.95
N HIS A 434 23.19 -18.84 -12.98
CA HIS A 434 22.85 -19.39 -11.66
C HIS A 434 21.79 -20.49 -11.80
N GLN A 435 20.76 -20.27 -12.60
CA GLN A 435 19.70 -21.26 -12.85
C GLN A 435 20.21 -22.48 -13.67
N LEU A 436 21.12 -22.28 -14.62
CA LEU A 436 21.72 -23.34 -15.44
C LEU A 436 22.79 -24.16 -14.70
N SER A 437 23.52 -23.56 -13.75
CA SER A 437 24.61 -24.22 -13.01
C SER A 437 24.11 -25.10 -11.85
N GLN A 438 22.97 -24.75 -11.24
CA GLN A 438 22.27 -25.58 -10.24
C GLN A 438 21.84 -26.95 -10.83
N GLU A 439 21.62 -27.06 -12.14
CA GLU A 439 21.39 -28.33 -12.85
C GLU A 439 22.69 -29.11 -13.12
N ARG A 440 23.78 -28.44 -13.51
CA ARG A 440 25.07 -29.11 -13.82
C ARG A 440 25.69 -29.82 -12.61
N ASN A 441 25.54 -29.27 -11.41
CA ASN A 441 26.10 -29.86 -10.19
C ASN A 441 25.39 -31.16 -9.73
N ASN A 442 24.23 -31.52 -10.31
CA ASN A 442 23.56 -32.79 -10.03
C ASN A 442 23.74 -33.84 -11.13
N ILE A 443 24.08 -33.44 -12.36
CA ILE A 443 24.48 -34.41 -13.40
C ILE A 443 25.78 -35.15 -12.99
N PHE A 444 26.68 -34.47 -12.27
CA PHE A 444 27.90 -35.09 -11.72
C PHE A 444 27.73 -35.74 -10.33
N LYS A 445 26.54 -35.68 -9.71
CA LYS A 445 26.24 -36.45 -8.48
C LYS A 445 25.53 -37.77 -8.73
N ASN A 446 25.07 -38.02 -9.96
CA ASN A 446 24.51 -39.31 -10.38
C ASN A 446 25.50 -40.15 -11.21
N ILE A 447 26.79 -39.81 -11.19
CA ILE A 447 27.89 -40.61 -11.77
C ILE A 447 29.08 -40.62 -10.80
N GLY A 448 28.81 -41.00 -9.55
CA GLY A 448 29.82 -41.19 -8.51
C GLY A 448 29.31 -42.15 -7.45
#